data_AF-A0A7X0B4V5-F1
#
_entry.id   AF-A0A7X0B4V5-F1
#
_cell.length_a   1.000
_cell.length_b   1.000
_cell.length_c   1.000
_cell.angle_alpha   90.00
_cell.angle_beta   90.00
_cell.angle_gamma   90.00
#
_symmetry.space_group_name_H-M   'P 1'
#
loop_
_entity.id
_entity.type
_entity.pdbx_description
1 polymer ?
#
loop_
_entity_poly.entity_id
_entity_poly.type
_entity_poly.pdbx_seq_one_letter_code
_entity_poly.pdbx_strand_id
1 'polypeptide(L)'
;MTRPCRRLLNGLVIVLALALPAVAGAQSDTCPARFGRTLPAPVMVTADTIEVYRAARGARDLTVPAYTDSPFGYCGPLGPFGPLGPKGPLGAYGGNTTSPDSPRAVIGEASRLYGPWFRQIFTWNSGASPLGPAGPLGAWGPLSGSGRLSIHGDLWEGGLWAVLGPVGPLGPLGPLGPLGPLGPAPSLYEVGRAGGGRLEGGYYAPGTLTAARTQAVPLGNGGARAYELMEHYSWAAAQSLNTVPPPAGNDTSFTVDGSLAAPQAEDGFVLTSRVAQYVTLVAVPGNPGDGFALAARLRHGGLEAAVDSHDAWWRYINMIHVFVPANTRLDVRVIYTAHATVAPHPCGGALPEIGDEEMRGRYRLVVVGSTAAMTATARRSEILQGHQRCTPWVASP
;
A
#
# COMPACT_ATOMS: atom_id res chain seq x y z
N MET A 1 -88.45 0.97 -15.83
CA MET A 1 -88.77 2.21 -16.59
C MET A 1 -87.49 2.71 -17.27
N THR A 2 -87.55 2.84 -18.59
CA THR A 2 -86.86 3.84 -19.46
C THR A 2 -85.34 4.08 -19.34
N ARG A 3 -84.60 3.43 -20.26
CA ARG A 3 -83.65 3.93 -21.29
C ARG A 3 -82.66 5.12 -21.05
N PRO A 4 -81.55 5.17 -21.84
CA PRO A 4 -80.22 5.70 -21.48
C PRO A 4 -79.88 7.05 -22.15
N CYS A 5 -78.72 7.66 -21.84
CA CYS A 5 -78.00 8.48 -22.84
C CYS A 5 -76.51 8.74 -22.54
N ARG A 6 -75.72 8.73 -23.63
CA ARG A 6 -74.27 8.99 -23.76
C ARG A 6 -73.86 10.41 -23.38
N ARG A 7 -72.59 10.61 -23.03
CA ARG A 7 -71.77 11.71 -23.59
C ARG A 7 -70.28 11.36 -23.62
N LEU A 8 -69.70 11.57 -24.81
CA LEU A 8 -68.28 11.61 -25.09
C LEU A 8 -67.60 12.75 -24.33
N LEU A 9 -66.37 12.53 -23.87
CA LEU A 9 -65.36 13.58 -23.81
C LEU A 9 -63.97 12.99 -24.03
N ASN A 10 -63.34 13.50 -25.08
CA ASN A 10 -61.95 13.27 -25.46
C ASN A 10 -61.02 13.66 -24.32
N GLY A 11 -60.25 12.70 -23.81
CA GLY A 11 -59.20 12.90 -22.83
C GLY A 11 -57.83 12.69 -23.46
N LEU A 12 -57.16 13.80 -23.72
CA LEU A 12 -55.76 13.95 -24.11
C LEU A 12 -54.84 13.03 -23.28
N VAL A 13 -54.20 12.04 -23.91
CA VAL A 13 -53.13 11.26 -23.28
C VAL A 13 -51.87 12.11 -23.28
N ILE A 14 -51.60 12.79 -22.17
CA ILE A 14 -50.28 13.36 -21.88
C ILE A 14 -49.37 12.19 -21.51
N VAL A 15 -48.52 11.77 -22.45
CA VAL A 15 -47.40 10.87 -22.15
C VAL A 15 -46.37 11.70 -21.38
N LEU A 16 -46.45 11.62 -20.04
CA LEU A 16 -45.42 12.16 -19.17
C LEU A 16 -44.21 11.23 -19.26
N ALA A 17 -43.30 11.52 -20.17
CA ALA A 17 -41.98 10.88 -20.23
C ALA A 17 -41.18 11.32 -18.99
N LEU A 18 -41.30 10.57 -17.90
CA LEU A 18 -40.38 10.63 -16.78
C LEU A 18 -39.02 10.11 -17.26
N ALA A 19 -38.17 11.03 -17.69
CA ALA A 19 -36.75 10.78 -17.87
C ALA A 19 -36.15 10.41 -16.51
N LEU A 20 -36.10 9.12 -16.22
CA LEU A 20 -35.24 8.58 -15.17
C LEU A 20 -33.79 8.91 -15.57
N PRO A 21 -32.97 9.49 -14.68
CA PRO A 21 -31.54 9.60 -14.95
C PRO A 21 -31.00 8.18 -15.14
N ALA A 22 -30.30 7.98 -16.25
CA ALA A 22 -29.58 6.74 -16.52
C ALA A 22 -28.63 6.46 -15.34
N VAL A 23 -28.98 5.45 -14.54
CA VAL A 23 -28.10 4.90 -13.52
C VAL A 23 -26.91 4.32 -14.27
N ALA A 24 -25.77 4.99 -14.17
CA ALA A 24 -24.51 4.54 -14.72
C ALA A 24 -24.15 3.17 -14.10
N GLY A 25 -24.04 2.16 -14.98
CA GLY A 25 -23.24 0.94 -14.82
C GLY A 25 -23.41 0.14 -13.53
N ALA A 26 -24.19 -0.94 -13.60
CA ALA A 26 -24.18 -2.00 -12.59
C ALA A 26 -22.75 -2.55 -12.39
N GLN A 27 -22.21 -2.43 -11.18
CA GLN A 27 -21.05 -3.18 -10.71
C GLN A 27 -21.38 -4.68 -10.81
N SER A 28 -20.56 -5.43 -11.53
CA SER A 28 -20.64 -6.90 -11.54
C SER A 28 -19.96 -7.43 -10.28
N ASP A 29 -20.75 -7.88 -9.31
CA ASP A 29 -20.33 -8.33 -7.97
C ASP A 29 -19.47 -9.62 -7.93
N THR A 30 -19.19 -10.26 -9.07
CA THR A 30 -18.42 -11.51 -9.10
C THR A 30 -17.13 -11.38 -9.91
N CYS A 31 -16.03 -11.16 -9.20
CA CYS A 31 -14.67 -11.24 -9.71
C CYS A 31 -14.33 -12.65 -10.26
N PRO A 32 -13.62 -12.78 -11.41
CA PRO A 32 -13.28 -14.07 -12.01
C PRO A 32 -12.43 -14.96 -11.09
N ALA A 33 -12.63 -16.28 -11.18
CA ALA A 33 -12.14 -17.29 -10.23
C ALA A 33 -10.62 -17.55 -10.26
N ARG A 34 -9.86 -17.04 -11.24
CA ARG A 34 -8.40 -17.23 -11.35
C ARG A 34 -7.69 -15.93 -11.68
N PHE A 35 -6.57 -15.68 -10.98
CA PHE A 35 -5.61 -14.63 -11.33
C PHE A 35 -4.84 -15.03 -12.59
N GLY A 36 -5.42 -14.75 -13.75
CA GLY A 36 -4.75 -14.91 -15.03
C GLY A 36 -3.89 -13.69 -15.36
N ARG A 37 -2.90 -13.87 -16.25
CA ARG A 37 -2.11 -12.76 -16.85
C ARG A 37 -2.99 -11.72 -17.58
N THR A 38 -4.25 -12.04 -17.81
CA THR A 38 -5.30 -11.22 -18.43
C THR A 38 -6.46 -11.12 -17.45
N LEU A 39 -6.38 -10.24 -16.44
CA LEU A 39 -7.52 -9.96 -15.57
C LEU A 39 -8.47 -8.97 -16.26
N PRO A 40 -9.78 -9.29 -16.40
CA PRO A 40 -10.78 -8.36 -16.90
C PRO A 40 -11.13 -7.25 -15.88
N ALA A 41 -10.69 -7.36 -14.63
CA ALA A 41 -10.83 -6.33 -13.59
C ALA A 41 -9.72 -6.48 -12.52
N PRO A 42 -9.09 -5.39 -12.05
CA PRO A 42 -8.29 -5.40 -10.81
C PRO A 42 -9.13 -5.90 -9.64
N VAL A 43 -8.64 -6.96 -8.98
CA VAL A 43 -9.17 -7.39 -7.68
C VAL A 43 -8.51 -6.52 -6.61
N MET A 44 -9.32 -5.93 -5.75
CA MET A 44 -8.83 -5.01 -4.73
C MET A 44 -9.33 -5.36 -3.34
N VAL A 45 -8.49 -5.06 -2.37
CA VAL A 45 -8.82 -5.03 -0.95
C VAL A 45 -8.55 -3.64 -0.43
N THR A 46 -9.58 -3.05 0.18
CA THR A 46 -9.58 -1.71 0.76
C THR A 46 -10.13 -1.74 2.17
N ALA A 47 -10.05 -0.62 2.91
CA ALA A 47 -10.72 -0.51 4.21
C ALA A 47 -12.24 -0.81 4.10
N ASP A 48 -12.90 -0.33 3.04
CA ASP A 48 -14.31 -0.63 2.75
C ASP A 48 -14.58 -2.14 2.56
N THR A 49 -13.61 -2.86 1.99
CA THR A 49 -13.71 -4.32 1.79
C THR A 49 -13.78 -5.04 3.14
N ILE A 50 -13.03 -4.57 4.13
CA ILE A 50 -13.04 -5.10 5.49
C ILE A 50 -14.38 -4.82 6.18
N GLU A 51 -14.95 -3.63 5.98
CA GLU A 51 -16.27 -3.28 6.53
C GLU A 51 -17.40 -4.12 5.92
N VAL A 52 -17.37 -4.39 4.61
CA VAL A 52 -18.31 -5.31 3.96
C VAL A 52 -18.20 -6.72 4.55
N TYR A 53 -16.97 -7.23 4.71
CA TYR A 53 -16.74 -8.52 5.32
C TYR A 53 -17.23 -8.57 6.78
N ARG A 54 -16.98 -7.51 7.55
CA ARG A 54 -17.46 -7.36 8.92
C ARG A 54 -18.98 -7.42 8.96
N ALA A 55 -19.69 -6.64 8.15
CA ALA A 55 -21.15 -6.62 8.17
C ALA A 55 -21.72 -8.03 7.94
N ALA A 56 -21.12 -8.79 7.03
CA ALA A 56 -21.47 -10.19 6.78
C ALA A 56 -21.16 -11.13 7.96
N ARG A 57 -20.09 -10.89 8.73
CA ARG A 57 -19.72 -11.66 9.94
C ARG A 57 -20.50 -11.27 11.19
N GLY A 58 -20.82 -9.99 11.36
CA GLY A 58 -21.65 -9.49 12.46
C GLY A 58 -23.09 -10.02 12.37
N ALA A 59 -23.60 -10.21 11.15
CA ALA A 59 -24.84 -10.98 10.91
C ALA A 59 -24.75 -12.45 11.36
N ARG A 60 -23.55 -12.96 11.68
CA ARG A 60 -23.30 -14.31 12.21
C ARG A 60 -22.90 -14.30 13.70
N ASP A 61 -23.18 -13.22 14.42
CA ASP A 61 -23.10 -13.11 15.89
C ASP A 61 -21.71 -13.34 16.49
N LEU A 62 -20.67 -12.88 15.79
CA LEU A 62 -19.29 -12.86 16.30
C LEU A 62 -18.94 -11.48 16.86
N THR A 63 -18.63 -11.41 18.17
CA THR A 63 -18.09 -10.20 18.80
C THR A 63 -16.74 -9.84 18.20
N VAL A 64 -16.66 -8.72 17.51
CA VAL A 64 -15.40 -8.21 16.96
C VAL A 64 -14.86 -7.13 17.92
N PRO A 65 -13.57 -7.18 18.34
CA PRO A 65 -12.98 -6.21 19.25
C PRO A 65 -13.11 -4.76 18.76
N ALA A 66 -13.01 -3.79 19.69
CA ALA A 66 -12.95 -2.37 19.37
C ALA A 66 -11.85 -2.11 18.32
N TYR A 67 -12.26 -1.55 17.18
CA TYR A 67 -11.48 -1.61 15.93
C TYR A 67 -10.24 -0.73 15.91
N THR A 68 -10.21 0.31 16.75
CA THR A 68 -9.02 1.14 16.98
C THR A 68 -7.82 0.31 17.41
N ASP A 69 -8.05 -0.77 18.18
CA ASP A 69 -7.02 -1.66 18.71
C ASP A 69 -6.82 -2.91 17.85
N SER A 70 -7.49 -2.99 16.69
CA SER A 70 -7.27 -4.08 15.74
C SER A 70 -5.95 -3.91 15.00
N PRO A 71 -5.42 -4.98 14.37
CA PRO A 71 -4.23 -4.87 13.55
C PRO A 71 -4.31 -3.87 12.37
N PHE A 72 -5.54 -3.52 11.96
CA PHE A 72 -5.81 -2.53 10.91
C PHE A 72 -6.19 -1.15 11.46
N GLY A 73 -6.40 -1.06 12.77
CA GLY A 73 -6.79 0.16 13.45
C GLY A 73 -5.63 1.12 13.66
N TYR A 74 -5.96 2.31 14.14
CA TYR A 74 -5.02 3.39 14.42
C TYR A 74 -4.05 3.09 15.57
N CYS A 75 -4.42 2.22 16.51
CA CYS A 75 -3.53 1.72 17.56
C CYS A 75 -2.83 0.42 17.16
N GLY A 76 -3.14 -0.11 15.97
CA GLY A 76 -2.51 -1.29 15.40
C GLY A 76 -1.10 -1.03 14.82
N PRO A 77 -0.43 -2.08 14.33
CA PRO A 77 0.91 -2.00 13.77
C PRO A 77 1.01 -1.18 12.46
N LEU A 78 -0.10 -0.93 11.77
CA LEU A 78 -0.14 -0.02 10.61
C LEU A 78 -0.43 1.44 10.99
N GLY A 79 -0.78 1.70 12.24
CA GLY A 79 -1.17 3.03 12.72
C GLY A 79 0.01 3.95 13.03
N PRO A 80 -0.28 5.20 13.43
CA PRO A 80 0.72 6.21 13.82
C PRO A 80 1.73 5.74 14.87
N PHE A 81 1.33 4.83 15.76
CA PHE A 81 2.17 4.27 16.83
C PHE A 81 2.82 2.93 16.46
N GLY A 82 2.39 2.33 15.35
CA GLY A 82 2.95 1.07 14.87
C GLY A 82 4.39 1.22 14.35
N PRO A 83 5.09 0.13 14.02
CA PRO A 83 6.48 0.16 13.58
C PRO A 83 6.78 1.18 12.48
N LEU A 84 5.92 1.28 11.46
CA LEU A 84 6.07 2.23 10.35
C LEU A 84 5.55 3.63 10.68
N GLY A 85 4.81 3.75 11.77
CA GLY A 85 4.15 4.93 12.23
C GLY A 85 5.11 6.07 12.53
N PRO A 86 4.76 7.31 12.19
CA PRO A 86 5.45 8.54 12.58
C PRO A 86 5.80 8.68 14.06
N LYS A 87 5.04 8.05 14.97
CA LYS A 87 5.28 8.00 16.42
C LYS A 87 5.81 6.65 16.91
N GLY A 88 6.02 5.69 16.02
CA GLY A 88 6.58 4.38 16.33
C GLY A 88 8.10 4.33 16.22
N PRO A 89 8.72 3.15 16.40
CA PRO A 89 10.16 2.95 16.34
C PRO A 89 10.85 3.41 15.05
N LEU A 90 10.14 3.47 13.92
CA LEU A 90 10.67 4.01 12.65
C LEU A 90 10.11 5.38 12.28
N GLY A 91 9.31 5.96 13.16
CA GLY A 91 8.83 7.31 13.03
C GLY A 91 9.99 8.29 13.12
N ALA A 92 10.02 9.27 12.23
CA ALA A 92 10.97 10.37 12.27
C ALA A 92 10.19 11.67 12.43
N TYR A 93 9.83 12.06 13.65
CA TYR A 93 9.21 13.36 13.90
C TYR A 93 9.61 13.94 15.27
N GLY A 94 10.83 14.44 15.34
CA GLY A 94 11.06 15.76 15.93
C GLY A 94 11.53 16.64 14.78
N GLY A 95 11.27 17.95 14.81
CA GLY A 95 11.52 18.96 13.75
C GLY A 95 12.94 19.07 13.15
N ASN A 96 13.78 18.05 13.31
CA ASN A 96 15.05 17.90 12.65
C ASN A 96 15.16 16.43 12.19
N THR A 97 14.66 16.09 11.01
CA THR A 97 14.94 14.80 10.32
C THR A 97 16.42 14.65 9.95
N THR A 98 17.21 15.71 10.16
CA THR A 98 18.67 15.76 10.14
C THR A 98 19.30 15.74 11.54
N SER A 99 18.51 15.59 12.61
CA SER A 99 19.03 15.39 13.97
C SER A 99 19.65 14.00 14.08
N PRO A 100 20.86 13.87 14.66
CA PRO A 100 21.49 12.58 14.93
C PRO A 100 20.64 11.63 15.79
N ASP A 101 19.59 12.13 16.46
CA ASP A 101 18.80 11.37 17.44
C ASP A 101 17.50 10.78 16.89
N SER A 102 17.15 11.02 15.62
CA SER A 102 15.97 10.35 15.03
C SER A 102 16.23 8.84 14.88
N PRO A 103 15.24 7.94 15.07
CA PRO A 103 15.46 6.51 14.86
C PRO A 103 16.00 6.17 13.47
N ARG A 104 15.62 6.94 12.43
CA ARG A 104 16.20 6.86 11.08
C ARG A 104 17.69 7.22 11.07
N ALA A 105 18.08 8.31 11.73
CA ALA A 105 19.47 8.72 11.84
C ALA A 105 20.29 7.71 12.66
N VAL A 106 19.74 7.19 13.77
CA VAL A 106 20.39 6.17 14.60
C VAL A 106 20.54 4.85 13.85
N ILE A 107 19.52 4.36 13.16
CA ILE A 107 19.63 3.12 12.35
C ILE A 107 20.54 3.35 11.14
N GLY A 108 20.46 4.51 10.49
CA GLY A 108 21.36 4.89 9.40
C GLY A 108 22.82 4.97 9.85
N GLU A 109 23.07 5.53 11.02
CA GLU A 109 24.40 5.66 11.61
C GLU A 109 24.91 4.33 12.15
N ALA A 110 24.07 3.52 12.79
CA ALA A 110 24.39 2.14 13.16
C ALA A 110 24.70 1.29 11.91
N SER A 111 23.95 1.46 10.83
CA SER A 111 24.23 0.80 9.54
C SER A 111 25.52 1.32 8.92
N ARG A 112 25.87 2.60 9.08
CA ARG A 112 27.15 3.15 8.62
C ARG A 112 28.34 2.61 9.43
N LEU A 113 28.20 2.57 10.75
CA LEU A 113 29.24 2.16 11.70
C LEU A 113 29.44 0.64 11.70
N TYR A 114 28.35 -0.12 11.83
CA TYR A 114 28.37 -1.58 11.90
C TYR A 114 28.15 -2.25 10.53
N GLY A 115 27.77 -1.50 9.49
CA GLY A 115 27.57 -2.04 8.14
C GLY A 115 28.76 -2.81 7.60
N PRO A 116 30.01 -2.31 7.69
CA PRO A 116 31.18 -3.08 7.29
C PRO A 116 31.31 -4.42 8.04
N TRP A 117 30.99 -4.44 9.33
CA TRP A 117 30.99 -5.65 10.14
C TRP A 117 29.84 -6.61 9.75
N PHE A 118 28.62 -6.09 9.54
CA PHE A 118 27.50 -6.88 9.03
C PHE A 118 27.80 -7.46 7.64
N ARG A 119 28.37 -6.67 6.73
CA ARG A 119 28.84 -7.15 5.43
C ARG A 119 29.83 -8.29 5.61
N GLN A 120 30.79 -8.16 6.52
CA GLN A 120 31.78 -9.20 6.79
C GLN A 120 31.13 -10.48 7.34
N ILE A 121 30.17 -10.36 8.26
CA ILE A 121 29.43 -11.54 8.77
C ILE A 121 28.60 -12.18 7.65
N PHE A 122 27.91 -11.37 6.84
CA PHE A 122 27.09 -11.88 5.75
C PHE A 122 27.91 -12.40 4.57
N THR A 123 29.17 -11.98 4.39
CA THR A 123 30.07 -12.66 3.44
C THR A 123 30.58 -13.98 3.99
N TRP A 124 30.84 -14.08 5.31
CA TRP A 124 31.30 -15.31 5.95
C TRP A 124 30.20 -16.38 6.02
N ASN A 125 28.95 -15.97 6.19
CA ASN A 125 27.78 -16.84 6.16
C ASN A 125 26.69 -16.30 5.25
N SER A 126 26.98 -16.26 3.94
CA SER A 126 26.05 -15.82 2.91
C SER A 126 24.79 -16.67 2.81
N GLY A 127 24.84 -17.91 3.32
CA GLY A 127 23.69 -18.81 3.47
C GLY A 127 22.61 -18.25 4.40
N ALA A 128 23.02 -17.71 5.55
CA ALA A 128 22.14 -17.25 6.63
C ALA A 128 21.91 -15.72 6.65
N SER A 129 22.48 -14.98 5.70
CA SER A 129 22.18 -13.56 5.53
C SER A 129 20.68 -13.34 5.29
N PRO A 130 20.08 -12.22 5.72
CA PRO A 130 18.71 -11.88 5.34
C PRO A 130 18.51 -11.75 3.81
N LEU A 131 19.60 -11.52 3.05
CA LEU A 131 19.62 -11.54 1.59
C LEU A 131 20.17 -12.86 1.02
N GLY A 132 20.37 -13.88 1.86
CA GLY A 132 20.86 -15.20 1.49
C GLY A 132 19.74 -16.19 1.14
N PRO A 133 20.09 -17.41 0.69
CA PRO A 133 19.13 -18.46 0.34
C PRO A 133 18.22 -18.91 1.50
N ALA A 134 18.69 -18.85 2.74
CA ALA A 134 17.87 -19.14 3.93
C ALA A 134 17.21 -17.90 4.52
N GLY A 135 17.47 -16.71 3.97
CA GLY A 135 16.83 -15.46 4.37
C GLY A 135 15.36 -15.42 3.96
N PRO A 136 14.59 -14.41 4.44
CA PRO A 136 13.16 -14.32 4.18
C PRO A 136 12.78 -14.11 2.70
N LEU A 137 13.74 -13.74 1.85
CA LEU A 137 13.58 -13.57 0.40
C LEU A 137 14.16 -14.75 -0.40
N GLY A 138 14.84 -15.68 0.27
CA GLY A 138 15.47 -16.86 -0.32
C GLY A 138 14.49 -18.01 -0.59
N ALA A 139 14.99 -19.16 -1.01
CA ALA A 139 14.17 -20.32 -1.40
C ALA A 139 13.40 -20.98 -0.24
N TRP A 140 13.74 -20.65 1.00
CA TRP A 140 13.07 -21.14 2.21
C TRP A 140 12.29 -20.04 2.94
N GLY A 141 12.36 -18.80 2.46
CA GLY A 141 11.67 -17.67 3.07
C GLY A 141 10.15 -17.70 2.84
N PRO A 142 9.38 -16.89 3.58
CA PRO A 142 7.92 -16.83 3.47
C PRO A 142 7.42 -16.52 2.06
N LEU A 143 8.22 -15.85 1.21
CA LEU A 143 7.83 -15.51 -0.17
C LEU A 143 8.12 -16.61 -1.19
N SER A 144 8.68 -17.74 -0.76
CA SER A 144 8.99 -18.89 -1.62
C SER A 144 7.85 -19.91 -1.58
N GLY A 145 7.61 -20.62 -2.68
CA GLY A 145 6.55 -21.64 -2.73
C GLY A 145 6.71 -22.74 -1.66
N SER A 146 7.95 -23.05 -1.28
CA SER A 146 8.35 -24.01 -0.25
C SER A 146 8.28 -23.46 1.18
N GLY A 147 8.52 -22.16 1.36
CA GLY A 147 8.56 -21.48 2.66
C GLY A 147 7.28 -20.71 2.99
N ARG A 148 6.26 -20.74 2.12
CA ARG A 148 4.91 -20.27 2.47
C ARG A 148 4.48 -20.97 3.75
N LEU A 149 4.52 -20.22 4.85
CA LEU A 149 4.01 -20.71 6.12
C LEU A 149 2.59 -21.23 5.89
N SER A 150 2.18 -22.27 6.61
CA SER A 150 0.78 -22.72 6.63
C SER A 150 -0.16 -21.71 7.32
N ILE A 151 0.22 -20.43 7.34
CA ILE A 151 -0.61 -19.31 7.76
C ILE A 151 -1.79 -19.17 6.80
N HIS A 152 -2.89 -18.64 7.33
CA HIS A 152 -4.15 -18.48 6.62
C HIS A 152 -3.94 -17.81 5.25
N GLY A 153 -4.63 -18.31 4.23
CA GLY A 153 -4.56 -17.84 2.83
C GLY A 153 -4.69 -16.32 2.66
N ASP A 154 -5.31 -15.67 3.64
CA ASP A 154 -5.65 -14.25 3.64
C ASP A 154 -4.46 -13.31 3.88
N LEU A 155 -3.32 -13.79 4.37
CA LEU A 155 -2.11 -12.97 4.54
C LEU A 155 -1.25 -12.89 3.27
N TRP A 156 -1.63 -13.59 2.21
CA TRP A 156 -0.86 -13.67 0.97
C TRP A 156 -1.29 -12.64 -0.08
N GLU A 157 -0.63 -12.65 -1.23
CA GLU A 157 -0.80 -11.70 -2.34
C GLU A 157 -2.24 -11.48 -2.81
N GLY A 158 -3.17 -12.39 -2.58
CA GLY A 158 -4.57 -12.24 -2.99
C GLY A 158 -5.56 -12.19 -1.83
N GLY A 159 -5.07 -12.04 -0.61
CA GLY A 159 -5.82 -12.19 0.62
C GLY A 159 -6.35 -10.87 1.19
N LEU A 160 -7.37 -10.95 2.05
CA LEU A 160 -7.96 -9.77 2.71
C LEU A 160 -6.97 -9.07 3.66
N TRP A 161 -6.05 -9.82 4.23
CA TRP A 161 -5.09 -9.35 5.23
C TRP A 161 -3.67 -9.21 4.67
N ALA A 162 -3.52 -9.21 3.34
CA ALA A 162 -2.22 -9.21 2.64
C ALA A 162 -1.27 -8.10 3.09
N VAL A 163 -1.80 -6.93 3.40
CA VAL A 163 -1.09 -5.75 3.94
C VAL A 163 -0.43 -5.99 5.31
N LEU A 164 -0.90 -6.96 6.10
CA LEU A 164 -0.22 -7.40 7.32
C LEU A 164 0.71 -8.60 7.09
N GLY A 165 0.62 -9.20 5.91
CA GLY A 165 1.37 -10.38 5.56
C GLY A 165 2.72 -10.08 4.90
N PRO A 166 3.36 -11.11 4.35
CA PRO A 166 4.72 -11.00 3.81
C PRO A 166 4.87 -10.06 2.59
N VAL A 167 3.76 -9.75 1.91
CA VAL A 167 3.73 -8.81 0.76
C VAL A 167 3.34 -7.38 1.15
N GLY A 168 2.99 -7.20 2.41
CA GLY A 168 2.60 -5.92 2.96
C GLY A 168 3.80 -5.08 3.41
N PRO A 169 3.55 -3.85 3.84
CA PRO A 169 4.58 -2.92 4.33
C PRO A 169 5.33 -3.39 5.59
N LEU A 170 4.77 -4.34 6.37
CA LEU A 170 5.47 -4.94 7.51
C LEU A 170 6.25 -6.21 7.13
N GLY A 171 6.14 -6.67 5.89
CA GLY A 171 6.77 -7.89 5.40
C GLY A 171 8.21 -7.68 4.88
N PRO A 172 8.85 -8.75 4.36
CA PRO A 172 10.23 -8.70 3.84
C PRO A 172 10.45 -7.77 2.63
N LEU A 173 9.39 -7.38 1.91
CA LEU A 173 9.46 -6.40 0.82
C LEU A 173 9.22 -4.96 1.27
N GLY A 174 8.76 -4.76 2.51
CA GLY A 174 8.47 -3.44 3.07
C GLY A 174 9.70 -2.71 3.60
N PRO A 175 9.51 -1.51 4.18
CA PRO A 175 10.61 -0.65 4.66
C PRO A 175 11.45 -1.28 5.78
N LEU A 176 10.84 -2.19 6.55
CA LEU A 176 11.48 -2.97 7.60
C LEU A 176 12.16 -4.24 7.11
N GLY A 177 11.89 -4.63 5.86
CA GLY A 177 12.40 -5.84 5.27
C GLY A 177 13.87 -5.72 4.86
N PRO A 178 14.50 -6.82 4.40
CA PRO A 178 15.91 -6.80 4.08
C PRO A 178 16.34 -5.84 2.95
N LEU A 179 15.38 -5.45 2.11
CA LEU A 179 15.56 -4.55 0.97
C LEU A 179 15.28 -3.08 1.29
N GLY A 180 14.78 -2.81 2.50
CA GLY A 180 14.44 -1.47 2.95
C GLY A 180 15.60 -0.67 3.50
N PRO A 181 15.37 0.62 3.77
CA PRO A 181 16.39 1.58 4.22
C PRO A 181 16.98 1.24 5.59
N LEU A 182 16.39 0.28 6.30
CA LEU A 182 16.82 -0.19 7.62
C LEU A 182 17.30 -1.65 7.60
N GLY A 183 17.19 -2.31 6.44
CA GLY A 183 17.69 -3.66 6.24
C GLY A 183 19.20 -3.70 5.99
N PRO A 184 19.76 -4.87 5.64
CA PRO A 184 21.14 -4.99 5.16
C PRO A 184 21.36 -4.38 3.76
N ALA A 185 20.34 -4.02 2.98
CA ALA A 185 20.53 -3.37 1.68
C ALA A 185 21.41 -2.10 1.75
N PRO A 186 21.20 -1.15 2.69
CA PRO A 186 22.12 -0.05 2.96
C PRO A 186 23.58 -0.43 3.21
N SER A 187 23.87 -1.67 3.62
CA SER A 187 25.26 -2.14 3.76
C SER A 187 25.89 -2.49 2.41
N LEU A 188 25.07 -2.76 1.38
CA LEU A 188 25.53 -3.07 0.02
C LEU A 188 25.57 -1.85 -0.91
N TYR A 189 24.84 -0.79 -0.55
CA TYR A 189 24.63 0.38 -1.40
C TYR A 189 24.87 1.70 -0.67
N GLU A 190 25.24 2.73 -1.42
CA GLU A 190 25.22 4.10 -0.92
C GLU A 190 23.81 4.69 -1.04
N VAL A 191 23.28 5.24 0.06
CA VAL A 191 21.98 5.94 0.03
C VAL A 191 22.21 7.39 -0.39
N GLY A 192 21.46 7.83 -1.40
CA GLY A 192 21.47 9.21 -1.88
C GLY A 192 21.09 10.18 -0.77
N ARG A 193 21.92 11.21 -0.60
CA ARG A 193 21.67 12.35 0.31
C ARG A 193 21.29 13.57 -0.52
N ALA A 194 20.62 14.55 0.08
CA ALA A 194 20.31 15.82 -0.58
C ALA A 194 21.58 16.45 -1.19
N GLY A 195 21.50 16.85 -2.47
CA GLY A 195 22.60 17.46 -3.23
C GLY A 195 23.49 16.46 -4.00
N GLY A 196 24.34 16.98 -4.89
CA GLY A 196 25.31 16.17 -5.65
C GLY A 196 24.71 15.33 -6.78
N GLY A 197 23.56 15.71 -7.34
CA GLY A 197 22.97 15.07 -8.53
C GLY A 197 22.33 13.69 -8.30
N ARG A 198 22.27 13.21 -7.06
CA ARG A 198 21.60 11.96 -6.66
C ARG A 198 20.18 12.25 -6.18
N LEU A 199 19.28 11.29 -6.39
CA LEU A 199 17.95 11.28 -5.78
C LEU A 199 18.10 10.95 -4.30
N GLU A 200 17.63 11.86 -3.45
CA GLU A 200 17.64 11.66 -2.01
C GLU A 200 16.78 10.46 -1.64
N GLY A 201 17.36 9.50 -0.91
CA GLY A 201 16.68 8.28 -0.50
C GLY A 201 16.77 7.10 -1.48
N GLY A 202 17.34 7.32 -2.68
CA GLY A 202 17.60 6.24 -3.64
C GLY A 202 18.90 5.48 -3.35
N TYR A 203 19.04 4.26 -3.85
CA TYR A 203 20.26 3.46 -3.69
C TYR A 203 21.22 3.60 -4.87
N TYR A 204 22.51 3.53 -4.58
CA TYR A 204 23.58 3.67 -5.57
C TYR A 204 24.66 2.62 -5.35
N ALA A 205 25.13 2.01 -6.43
CA ALA A 205 26.23 1.05 -6.36
C ALA A 205 27.52 1.75 -5.88
N PRO A 206 28.20 1.23 -4.84
CA PRO A 206 29.41 1.84 -4.31
C PRO A 206 30.48 2.05 -5.38
N GLY A 207 31.18 3.18 -5.33
CA GLY A 207 32.28 3.52 -6.24
C GLY A 207 31.88 3.97 -7.64
N THR A 208 30.84 3.36 -8.25
CA THR A 208 30.34 3.80 -9.58
C THR A 208 29.25 4.86 -9.48
N LEU A 209 28.57 4.93 -8.32
CA LEU A 209 27.43 5.82 -8.08
C LEU A 209 26.31 5.66 -9.13
N THR A 210 26.18 4.47 -9.70
CA THR A 210 25.08 4.12 -10.60
C THR A 210 23.84 3.80 -9.79
N ALA A 211 22.68 4.35 -10.18
CA ALA A 211 21.43 4.11 -9.47
C ALA A 211 21.08 2.61 -9.48
N ALA A 212 20.79 2.07 -8.30
CA ALA A 212 20.38 0.69 -8.09
C ALA A 212 18.95 0.68 -7.59
N ARG A 213 18.07 -0.01 -8.31
CA ARG A 213 16.65 -0.17 -7.91
C ARG A 213 16.22 -1.61 -7.71
N THR A 214 17.15 -2.53 -7.93
CA THR A 214 16.90 -3.96 -7.73
C THR A 214 18.10 -4.63 -7.10
N GLN A 215 17.84 -5.67 -6.32
CA GLN A 215 18.83 -6.55 -5.72
C GLN A 215 18.53 -7.99 -6.11
N ALA A 216 19.54 -8.68 -6.66
CA ALA A 216 19.47 -10.12 -6.89
C ALA A 216 19.70 -10.87 -5.58
N VAL A 217 18.73 -11.69 -5.17
CA VAL A 217 18.80 -12.54 -3.98
C VAL A 217 19.00 -13.99 -4.42
N PRO A 218 20.08 -14.67 -4.01
CA PRO A 218 20.32 -16.08 -4.33
C PRO A 218 19.26 -16.99 -3.71
N LEU A 219 18.87 -18.02 -4.46
CA LEU A 219 17.90 -19.05 -4.04
C LEU A 219 18.56 -20.35 -3.57
N GLY A 220 19.90 -20.44 -3.60
CA GLY A 220 20.65 -21.61 -3.11
C GLY A 220 20.77 -22.79 -4.08
N ASN A 221 20.01 -22.80 -5.18
CA ASN A 221 20.10 -23.79 -6.26
C ASN A 221 20.95 -23.30 -7.46
N GLY A 222 21.83 -22.31 -7.25
CA GLY A 222 22.54 -21.60 -8.32
C GLY A 222 21.72 -20.53 -9.04
N GLY A 223 20.40 -20.42 -8.76
CA GLY A 223 19.55 -19.35 -9.25
C GLY A 223 19.52 -18.13 -8.31
N ALA A 224 19.07 -17.00 -8.86
CA ALA A 224 18.79 -15.78 -8.11
C ALA A 224 17.45 -15.17 -8.57
N ARG A 225 16.80 -14.43 -7.67
CA ARG A 225 15.60 -13.65 -7.97
C ARG A 225 15.90 -12.17 -7.76
N ALA A 226 15.59 -11.35 -8.76
CA ALA A 226 15.62 -9.90 -8.61
C ALA A 226 14.39 -9.42 -7.84
N TYR A 227 14.62 -8.61 -6.81
CA TYR A 227 13.61 -7.89 -6.06
C TYR A 227 13.84 -6.39 -6.22
N GLU A 228 12.78 -5.58 -6.21
CA GLU A 228 12.90 -4.13 -6.13
C GLU A 228 13.43 -3.73 -4.76
N LEU A 229 14.35 -2.75 -4.73
CA LEU A 229 14.80 -2.15 -3.48
C LEU A 229 13.71 -1.23 -2.94
N MET A 230 13.50 -1.23 -1.64
CA MET A 230 12.52 -0.36 -1.01
C MET A 230 13.20 0.96 -0.64
N GLU A 231 12.94 1.99 -1.45
CA GLU A 231 13.57 3.31 -1.36
C GLU A 231 12.79 4.26 -0.43
N HIS A 232 13.46 5.18 0.25
CA HIS A 232 12.79 6.16 1.12
C HIS A 232 13.10 7.58 0.67
N TYR A 233 12.32 8.04 -0.30
CA TYR A 233 12.48 9.34 -0.92
C TYR A 233 12.07 10.49 0.01
N SER A 234 12.74 11.64 -0.16
CA SER A 234 12.15 12.91 0.26
C SER A 234 10.96 13.26 -0.63
N TRP A 235 10.07 14.12 -0.15
CA TRP A 235 8.93 14.58 -0.93
C TRP A 235 9.35 15.15 -2.29
N ALA A 236 10.37 16.02 -2.31
CA ALA A 236 10.86 16.62 -3.55
C ALA A 236 11.42 15.57 -4.53
N ALA A 237 12.13 14.56 -4.03
CA ALA A 237 12.64 13.47 -4.86
C ALA A 237 11.49 12.64 -5.47
N ALA A 238 10.52 12.22 -4.66
CA ALA A 238 9.35 11.47 -5.13
C ALA A 238 8.53 12.27 -6.17
N GLN A 239 8.35 13.58 -5.95
CA GLN A 239 7.66 14.46 -6.89
C GLN A 239 8.43 14.64 -8.21
N SER A 240 9.76 14.76 -8.15
CA SER A 240 10.58 14.86 -9.37
C SER A 240 10.43 13.64 -10.27
N LEU A 241 10.11 12.46 -9.70
CA LEU A 241 9.93 11.21 -10.42
C LEU A 241 8.55 11.04 -11.05
N ASN A 242 7.55 11.85 -10.67
CA ASN A 242 6.20 11.78 -11.23
C ASN A 242 6.14 12.12 -12.73
N THR A 243 7.09 12.92 -13.20
CA THR A 243 7.17 13.37 -14.60
C THR A 243 8.11 12.50 -15.44
N VAL A 244 8.85 11.60 -14.80
CA VAL A 244 9.85 10.74 -15.46
C VAL A 244 9.16 9.48 -15.97
N PRO A 245 9.30 9.11 -17.25
CA PRO A 245 8.69 7.91 -17.76
C PRO A 245 9.32 6.63 -17.16
N PRO A 246 8.59 5.51 -17.13
CA PRO A 246 9.14 4.22 -16.77
C PRO A 246 10.30 3.83 -17.71
N PRO A 247 11.33 3.11 -17.22
CA PRO A 247 11.46 2.55 -15.88
C PRO A 247 12.11 3.51 -14.85
N ALA A 248 12.39 4.76 -15.24
CA ALA A 248 13.16 5.72 -14.44
C ALA A 248 12.30 6.56 -13.47
N GLY A 249 10.99 6.67 -13.69
CA GLY A 249 10.04 7.27 -12.74
C GLY A 249 9.81 6.41 -11.49
N ASN A 250 8.84 6.77 -10.63
CA ASN A 250 8.56 5.97 -9.44
C ASN A 250 8.16 4.54 -9.84
N ASP A 251 8.78 3.55 -9.21
CA ASP A 251 8.34 2.16 -9.30
C ASP A 251 7.40 1.83 -8.14
N THR A 252 7.19 0.55 -7.89
CA THR A 252 6.20 0.08 -6.91
C THR A 252 6.79 -0.18 -5.53
N SER A 253 8.00 0.29 -5.23
CA SER A 253 8.69 -0.06 -3.99
C SER A 253 9.35 1.17 -3.35
N PHE A 254 8.55 2.03 -2.74
CA PHE A 254 9.05 3.23 -2.07
C PHE A 254 8.20 3.69 -0.88
N THR A 255 8.83 4.47 0.00
CA THR A 255 8.16 5.30 1.00
C THR A 255 8.42 6.77 0.77
N VAL A 256 7.43 7.59 1.11
CA VAL A 256 7.57 9.05 1.15
C VAL A 256 6.81 9.60 2.35
N ASP A 257 7.44 10.54 3.05
CA ASP A 257 6.80 11.32 4.11
C ASP A 257 6.24 12.61 3.50
N GLY A 258 4.97 12.90 3.76
CA GLY A 258 4.25 14.05 3.23
C GLY A 258 3.51 14.83 4.32
N SER A 259 2.97 16.00 3.93
CA SER A 259 2.19 16.85 4.82
C SER A 259 1.16 17.65 4.03
N LEU A 260 -0.09 17.60 4.46
CA LEU A 260 -1.22 18.30 3.85
C LEU A 260 -1.76 19.34 4.83
N ALA A 261 -1.83 20.60 4.37
CA ALA A 261 -2.09 21.73 5.26
C ALA A 261 -3.52 21.77 5.82
N ALA A 262 -4.50 21.18 5.11
CA ALA A 262 -5.90 21.22 5.48
C ALA A 262 -6.67 20.02 4.93
N PRO A 263 -7.82 19.66 5.52
CA PRO A 263 -8.75 18.72 4.93
C PRO A 263 -9.11 19.09 3.48
N GLN A 264 -9.38 18.08 2.66
CA GLN A 264 -9.56 18.11 1.20
C GLN A 264 -8.30 18.42 0.39
N ALA A 265 -7.17 18.79 1.00
CA ALA A 265 -5.91 18.84 0.28
C ALA A 265 -5.47 17.43 -0.14
N GLU A 266 -4.82 17.34 -1.30
CA GLU A 266 -4.34 16.08 -1.86
C GLU A 266 -2.89 16.19 -2.33
N ASP A 267 -2.14 15.11 -2.16
CA ASP A 267 -0.83 14.91 -2.78
C ASP A 267 -0.94 13.80 -3.82
N GLY A 268 -0.32 14.02 -4.99
CA GLY A 268 -0.32 13.07 -6.10
C GLY A 268 1.03 12.37 -6.29
N PHE A 269 0.98 11.07 -6.61
CA PHE A 269 2.12 10.23 -6.95
C PHE A 269 1.83 9.42 -8.21
N VAL A 270 2.72 9.49 -9.19
CA VAL A 270 2.64 8.71 -10.42
C VAL A 270 3.70 7.63 -10.35
N LEU A 271 3.28 6.38 -10.40
CA LEU A 271 4.16 5.22 -10.36
C LEU A 271 3.80 4.22 -11.45
N THR A 272 4.75 3.36 -11.84
CA THR A 272 4.49 2.34 -12.85
C THR A 272 5.00 0.98 -12.41
N SER A 273 4.12 -0.01 -12.52
CA SER A 273 4.46 -1.40 -12.31
C SER A 273 5.32 -1.92 -13.48
N ARG A 274 6.51 -2.44 -13.20
CA ARG A 274 7.39 -3.04 -14.23
C ARG A 274 6.96 -4.44 -14.63
N VAL A 275 6.35 -5.17 -13.70
CA VAL A 275 5.96 -6.57 -13.87
C VAL A 275 4.56 -6.79 -13.34
N ALA A 276 3.86 -7.80 -13.84
CA ALA A 276 2.54 -8.15 -13.31
C ALA A 276 2.67 -8.54 -11.83
N GLN A 277 2.03 -7.77 -10.95
CA GLN A 277 2.25 -7.83 -9.52
C GLN A 277 1.06 -7.28 -8.74
N TYR A 278 0.97 -7.67 -7.48
CA TYR A 278 0.21 -6.93 -6.50
C TYR A 278 1.00 -5.72 -6.02
N VAL A 279 0.29 -4.62 -5.84
CA VAL A 279 0.77 -3.37 -5.26
C VAL A 279 -0.07 -3.07 -4.02
N THR A 280 0.61 -2.86 -2.90
CA THR A 280 0.02 -2.48 -1.63
C THR A 280 0.36 -1.03 -1.34
N LEU A 281 -0.66 -0.18 -1.21
CA LEU A 281 -0.58 1.22 -0.83
C LEU A 281 -1.13 1.36 0.59
N VAL A 282 -0.41 2.04 1.47
CA VAL A 282 -0.88 2.37 2.82
C VAL A 282 -0.54 3.82 3.14
N ALA A 283 -1.52 4.58 3.61
CA ALA A 283 -1.33 5.93 4.13
C ALA A 283 -1.36 5.90 5.65
N VAL A 284 -0.18 5.94 6.28
CA VAL A 284 -0.03 5.94 7.73
C VAL A 284 -0.11 7.38 8.24
N PRO A 285 -1.10 7.74 9.08
CA PRO A 285 -1.21 9.09 9.61
C PRO A 285 -0.08 9.41 10.59
N GLY A 286 0.30 10.69 10.66
CA GLY A 286 1.20 11.22 11.69
C GLY A 286 0.51 11.43 13.03
N ASN A 287 -0.71 11.97 12.99
CA ASN A 287 -1.55 12.18 14.15
C ASN A 287 -2.72 11.17 14.13
N PRO A 288 -3.02 10.47 15.24
CA PRO A 288 -4.17 9.57 15.32
C PRO A 288 -5.54 10.23 15.11
N GLY A 289 -5.64 11.55 15.26
CA GLY A 289 -6.83 12.34 14.91
C GLY A 289 -6.96 12.62 13.41
N ASP A 290 -5.95 12.35 12.58
CA ASP A 290 -6.01 12.62 11.14
C ASP A 290 -6.54 11.43 10.35
N GLY A 291 -7.49 11.70 9.46
CA GLY A 291 -7.96 10.75 8.46
C GLY A 291 -7.33 10.99 7.10
N PHE A 292 -6.73 9.96 6.51
CA PHE A 292 -6.28 9.99 5.12
C PHE A 292 -7.05 8.95 4.31
N ALA A 293 -7.59 9.36 3.16
CA ALA A 293 -8.11 8.45 2.16
C ALA A 293 -7.05 8.19 1.08
N LEU A 294 -7.20 7.08 0.37
CA LEU A 294 -6.39 6.74 -0.79
C LEU A 294 -7.28 6.62 -2.01
N ALA A 295 -6.84 7.20 -3.12
CA ALA A 295 -7.41 6.99 -4.44
C ALA A 295 -6.30 6.56 -5.40
N ALA A 296 -6.58 5.64 -6.31
CA ALA A 296 -5.65 5.19 -7.33
C ALA A 296 -6.37 5.02 -8.66
N ARG A 297 -5.91 5.73 -9.67
CA ARG A 297 -6.35 5.56 -11.06
C ARG A 297 -5.32 4.73 -11.81
N LEU A 298 -5.72 3.53 -12.20
CA LEU A 298 -4.91 2.55 -12.90
C LEU A 298 -5.10 2.74 -14.40
N ARG A 299 -4.03 2.78 -15.18
CA ARG A 299 -4.05 2.96 -16.64
C ARG A 299 -3.20 1.90 -17.31
N HIS A 300 -3.80 1.15 -18.24
CA HIS A 300 -3.14 0.05 -18.94
C HIS A 300 -3.72 -0.12 -20.35
N GLY A 301 -2.89 0.00 -21.39
CA GLY A 301 -3.30 -0.33 -22.77
C GLY A 301 -4.52 0.45 -23.28
N GLY A 302 -4.67 1.73 -22.92
CA GLY A 302 -5.84 2.54 -23.27
C GLY A 302 -7.09 2.25 -22.44
N LEU A 303 -6.95 1.48 -21.38
CA LEU A 303 -7.99 1.22 -20.39
C LEU A 303 -7.66 1.93 -19.07
N GLU A 304 -8.70 2.30 -18.32
CA GLU A 304 -8.63 2.91 -17.01
C GLU A 304 -9.49 2.15 -15.99
N ALA A 305 -9.05 2.11 -14.73
CA ALA A 305 -9.84 1.65 -13.60
C ALA A 305 -9.57 2.56 -12.38
N ALA A 306 -10.57 2.78 -11.54
CA ALA A 306 -10.46 3.57 -10.32
C ALA A 306 -10.61 2.70 -9.07
N VAL A 307 -9.78 2.98 -8.06
CA VAL A 307 -9.79 2.29 -6.78
C VAL A 307 -9.69 3.33 -5.68
N ASP A 308 -10.62 3.27 -4.73
CA ASP A 308 -10.66 4.17 -3.60
C ASP A 308 -10.73 3.37 -2.29
N SER A 309 -10.01 3.82 -1.29
CA SER A 309 -10.12 3.35 0.09
C SER A 309 -10.42 4.56 0.97
N HIS A 310 -11.61 4.54 1.57
CA HIS A 310 -12.00 5.54 2.55
C HIS A 310 -12.66 4.86 3.75
N ASP A 311 -12.40 5.38 4.94
CA ASP A 311 -13.17 5.03 6.12
C ASP A 311 -13.50 6.31 6.86
N ALA A 312 -14.77 6.72 6.75
CA ALA A 312 -15.27 7.98 7.27
C ALA A 312 -15.22 8.07 8.81
N TRP A 313 -14.96 6.95 9.49
CA TRP A 313 -15.05 6.82 10.94
C TRP A 313 -13.72 6.54 11.62
N TRP A 314 -12.60 6.60 10.88
CA TRP A 314 -11.24 6.37 11.42
C TRP A 314 -11.08 5.04 12.19
N ARG A 315 -11.83 4.01 11.78
CA ARG A 315 -11.75 2.66 12.36
C ARG A 315 -10.54 1.92 11.83
N TYR A 316 -10.13 2.19 10.59
CA TYR A 316 -8.97 1.57 9.95
C TYR A 316 -8.04 2.56 9.29
N ILE A 317 -6.79 2.14 9.20
CA ILE A 317 -5.80 2.73 8.30
C ILE A 317 -6.21 2.41 6.86
N ASN A 318 -6.35 3.45 6.04
CA ASN A 318 -6.72 3.28 4.64
C ASN A 318 -5.57 2.67 3.85
N MET A 319 -5.94 1.70 3.01
CA MET A 319 -5.00 0.91 2.23
C MET A 319 -5.66 0.44 0.94
N ILE A 320 -4.86 0.27 -0.10
CA ILE A 320 -5.28 -0.34 -1.36
C ILE A 320 -4.31 -1.47 -1.64
N HIS A 321 -4.82 -2.70 -1.70
CA HIS A 321 -4.06 -3.85 -2.15
C HIS A 321 -4.67 -4.36 -3.45
N VAL A 322 -3.95 -4.22 -4.56
CA VAL A 322 -4.50 -4.40 -5.90
C VAL A 322 -3.55 -5.13 -6.83
N PHE A 323 -4.09 -6.04 -7.63
CA PHE A 323 -3.33 -6.63 -8.73
C PHE A 323 -3.29 -5.71 -9.94
N VAL A 324 -2.10 -5.51 -10.51
CA VAL A 324 -1.90 -4.75 -11.75
C VAL A 324 -1.08 -5.54 -12.78
N PRO A 325 -1.43 -5.48 -14.07
CA PRO A 325 -0.58 -5.97 -15.14
C PRO A 325 0.78 -5.24 -15.19
N ALA A 326 1.75 -5.85 -15.87
CA ALA A 326 3.00 -5.16 -16.19
C ALA A 326 2.72 -3.88 -17.01
N ASN A 327 3.56 -2.86 -16.82
CA ASN A 327 3.45 -1.55 -17.45
C ASN A 327 2.13 -0.82 -17.16
N THR A 328 1.50 -1.13 -16.02
CA THR A 328 0.35 -0.35 -15.54
C THR A 328 0.85 0.90 -14.85
N ARG A 329 0.35 2.06 -15.28
CA ARG A 329 0.57 3.33 -14.59
C ARG A 329 -0.49 3.50 -13.50
N LEU A 330 -0.07 3.91 -12.32
CA LEU A 330 -0.93 4.21 -11.19
C LEU A 330 -0.76 5.69 -10.85
N ASP A 331 -1.83 6.46 -11.02
CA ASP A 331 -1.93 7.83 -10.53
C ASP A 331 -2.60 7.77 -9.13
N VAL A 332 -1.77 7.74 -8.08
CA VAL A 332 -2.16 7.60 -6.67
C VAL A 332 -2.36 8.98 -6.04
N ARG A 333 -3.37 9.12 -5.20
CA ARG A 333 -3.63 10.31 -4.39
C ARG A 333 -3.76 9.95 -2.93
N VAL A 334 -3.10 10.73 -2.08
CA VAL A 334 -3.35 10.76 -0.64
C VAL A 334 -4.18 11.99 -0.36
N ILE A 335 -5.36 11.80 0.23
CA ILE A 335 -6.33 12.88 0.45
C ILE A 335 -6.52 13.04 1.95
N TYR A 336 -6.26 14.24 2.46
CA TYR A 336 -6.52 14.54 3.86
C TYR A 336 -8.03 14.73 4.05
N THR A 337 -8.70 13.83 4.76
CA THR A 337 -10.18 13.84 4.84
C THR A 337 -10.71 14.71 5.95
N ALA A 338 -10.15 14.59 7.16
CA ALA A 338 -10.61 15.30 8.34
C ALA A 338 -9.63 15.15 9.51
N HIS A 339 -9.74 16.06 10.48
CA HIS A 339 -9.08 16.01 11.78
C HIS A 339 -10.12 15.89 12.89
N ALA A 340 -10.01 14.90 13.76
CA ALA A 340 -10.80 14.79 14.97
C ALA A 340 -10.18 15.67 16.08
N THR A 341 -10.98 16.56 16.67
CA THR A 341 -10.55 17.39 17.81
C THR A 341 -10.27 16.59 19.08
N VAL A 342 -10.78 15.36 19.14
CA VAL A 342 -10.48 14.35 20.15
C VAL A 342 -10.05 13.10 19.40
N ALA A 343 -8.85 12.60 19.67
CA ALA A 343 -8.40 11.34 19.06
C ALA A 343 -9.42 10.24 19.36
N PRO A 344 -9.87 9.46 18.36
CA PRO A 344 -11.02 8.55 18.49
C PRO A 344 -10.86 7.45 19.55
N HIS A 345 -9.67 7.23 20.08
CA HIS A 345 -9.44 6.64 21.41
C HIS A 345 -7.97 6.91 21.81
N PRO A 346 -7.65 7.11 23.11
CA PRO A 346 -6.26 7.06 23.54
C PRO A 346 -5.79 5.63 23.38
N CYS A 347 -4.85 5.38 22.46
CA CYS A 347 -4.12 4.11 22.45
C CYS A 347 -3.49 3.98 23.85
N GLY A 348 -3.97 3.05 24.67
CA GLY A 348 -3.68 3.03 26.10
C GLY A 348 -2.17 3.00 26.36
N GLY A 349 -1.65 4.00 27.07
CA GLY A 349 -0.24 4.08 27.47
C GLY A 349 0.32 5.50 27.45
N ALA A 350 1.41 5.73 28.19
CA ALA A 350 2.21 6.93 28.05
C ALA A 350 2.91 6.89 26.68
N LEU A 351 2.33 7.58 25.71
CA LEU A 351 2.87 7.70 24.36
C LEU A 351 3.93 8.81 24.31
N PRO A 352 4.93 8.73 23.42
CA PRO A 352 5.97 9.74 23.28
C PRO A 352 5.38 11.13 23.01
N GLU A 353 5.95 12.15 23.66
CA GLU A 353 5.54 13.58 23.66
C GLU A 353 5.72 14.30 22.31
N ILE A 354 5.66 13.62 21.17
CA ILE A 354 5.54 14.34 19.89
C ILE A 354 4.16 14.96 19.88
N GLY A 355 4.12 16.30 20.02
CA GLY A 355 2.90 17.06 20.12
C GLY A 355 1.96 16.76 18.95
N ASP A 356 0.71 16.44 19.26
CA ASP A 356 -0.31 16.12 18.27
C ASP A 356 -0.43 17.22 17.20
N GLU A 357 -0.21 18.48 17.57
CA GLU A 357 -0.23 19.60 16.62
C GLU A 357 0.92 19.59 15.61
N GLU A 358 2.13 19.18 15.99
CA GLU A 358 3.29 19.09 15.08
C GLU A 358 3.08 18.04 13.99
N MET A 359 2.28 17.02 14.32
CA MET A 359 1.98 15.86 13.49
C MET A 359 0.71 16.00 12.65
N ARG A 360 -0.05 17.08 12.85
CA ARG A 360 -1.28 17.34 12.12
C ARG A 360 -1.02 17.48 10.62
N GLY A 361 -1.84 16.81 9.82
CA GLY A 361 -1.76 16.79 8.37
C GLY A 361 -0.60 15.97 7.82
N ARG A 362 0.26 15.40 8.67
CA ARG A 362 1.40 14.61 8.23
C ARG A 362 0.99 13.17 7.96
N TYR A 363 1.63 12.56 6.97
CA TYR A 363 1.41 11.16 6.64
C TYR A 363 2.69 10.53 6.09
N ARG A 364 2.73 9.19 6.12
CA ARG A 364 3.69 8.37 5.39
C ARG A 364 2.95 7.51 4.40
N LEU A 365 3.24 7.69 3.11
CA LEU A 365 2.79 6.78 2.08
C LEU A 365 3.81 5.65 1.93
N VAL A 366 3.34 4.41 2.01
CA VAL A 366 4.13 3.20 1.79
C VAL A 366 3.57 2.46 0.59
N VAL A 367 4.41 2.24 -0.42
CA VAL A 367 4.08 1.52 -1.65
C VAL A 367 4.95 0.27 -1.72
N VAL A 368 4.33 -0.91 -1.72
CA VAL A 368 5.04 -2.20 -1.79
C VAL A 368 4.55 -3.02 -2.97
N GLY A 369 5.46 -3.30 -3.90
CA GLY A 369 5.27 -4.19 -5.03
C GLY A 369 5.70 -5.60 -4.67
N SER A 370 4.86 -6.58 -5.01
CA SER A 370 5.27 -7.98 -5.02
C SER A 370 6.15 -8.28 -6.25
N THR A 371 6.52 -9.54 -6.47
CA THR A 371 7.28 -9.93 -7.68
C THR A 371 6.43 -10.73 -8.65
N ALA A 372 6.83 -10.75 -9.93
CA ALA A 372 6.21 -11.62 -10.94
C ALA A 372 6.19 -13.10 -10.51
N ALA A 373 7.24 -13.55 -9.81
CA ALA A 373 7.35 -14.92 -9.32
C ALA A 373 6.30 -15.20 -8.22
N MET A 374 6.06 -14.23 -7.34
CA MET A 374 5.05 -14.35 -6.28
C MET A 374 3.65 -14.38 -6.87
N THR A 375 3.35 -13.47 -7.81
CA THR A 375 2.11 -13.46 -8.59
C THR A 375 1.82 -14.80 -9.23
N ALA A 376 2.82 -15.43 -9.86
CA ALA A 376 2.63 -16.72 -10.54
C ALA A 376 2.20 -17.85 -9.59
N THR A 377 2.47 -17.70 -8.29
CA THR A 377 2.09 -18.66 -7.24
C THR A 377 0.97 -18.17 -6.34
N ALA A 378 0.49 -16.93 -6.56
CA ALA A 378 -0.55 -16.33 -5.76
C ALA A 378 -1.84 -17.15 -5.88
N ARG A 379 -2.35 -17.60 -4.75
CA ARG A 379 -3.65 -18.27 -4.67
C ARG A 379 -4.68 -17.27 -4.18
N ARG A 380 -5.89 -17.37 -4.73
CA ARG A 380 -7.03 -16.63 -4.22
C ARG A 380 -7.40 -17.16 -2.84
N SER A 381 -7.69 -16.28 -1.90
CA SER A 381 -8.37 -16.71 -0.67
C SER A 381 -9.69 -17.37 -1.07
N GLU A 382 -9.86 -18.66 -0.79
CA GLU A 382 -11.11 -19.38 -1.09
C GLU A 382 -12.26 -18.94 -0.19
N ILE A 383 -11.95 -18.46 1.02
CA ILE A 383 -12.94 -18.15 2.07
C ILE A 383 -13.55 -16.76 1.88
N LEU A 384 -12.82 -15.82 1.27
CA LEU A 384 -13.20 -14.39 1.25
C LEU A 384 -13.51 -13.84 -0.15
N GLN A 385 -13.64 -14.71 -1.16
CA GLN A 385 -13.87 -14.32 -2.57
C GLN A 385 -15.11 -13.46 -2.77
N GLY A 386 -16.18 -13.73 -2.03
CA GLY A 386 -17.45 -13.02 -2.15
C GLY A 386 -17.45 -11.59 -1.57
N HIS A 387 -16.36 -11.17 -0.92
CA HIS A 387 -16.27 -9.85 -0.30
C HIS A 387 -15.27 -8.93 -0.99
N GLN A 388 -14.42 -9.46 -1.89
CA GLN A 388 -13.48 -8.67 -2.67
C GLN A 388 -14.22 -7.85 -3.72
N ARG A 389 -13.83 -6.59 -3.91
CA ARG A 389 -14.37 -5.74 -4.97
C ARG A 389 -13.56 -5.89 -6.26
N CYS A 390 -14.25 -5.77 -7.38
CA CYS A 390 -13.64 -5.67 -8.70
C CYS A 390 -14.09 -4.37 -9.36
N THR A 391 -13.15 -3.53 -9.77
CA THR A 391 -13.47 -2.39 -10.64
C THR A 391 -13.21 -2.81 -12.09
N PRO A 392 -14.20 -2.76 -12.99
CA PRO A 392 -13.97 -3.09 -14.39
C PRO A 392 -13.02 -2.08 -15.04
N TRP A 393 -12.19 -2.56 -15.96
CA TRP A 393 -11.47 -1.67 -16.88
C TRP A 393 -12.46 -1.02 -17.85
N VAL A 394 -12.42 0.29 -17.96
CA VAL A 394 -13.19 1.08 -18.94
C VAL A 394 -12.25 1.68 -19.97
N ALA A 395 -12.73 1.93 -21.19
CA ALA A 395 -11.93 2.64 -22.18
C ALA A 395 -11.53 4.02 -21.63
N SER A 396 -10.25 4.36 -21.73
CA SER A 396 -9.79 5.71 -21.43
C SER A 396 -10.40 6.68 -22.44
N PRO A 397 -10.96 7.82 -21.98
CA PRO A 397 -11.55 8.83 -22.86
C PRO A 397 -10.56 9.45 -23.84
#